data_AF-A0A2V9JSR8-F1
#
_entry.id   AF-A0A2V9JSR8-F1
#
_cell.length_a   1.000
_cell.length_b   1.000
_cell.length_c   1.000
_cell.angle_alpha   90.00
_cell.angle_beta   90.00
_cell.angle_gamma   90.00
#
_symmetry.space_group_name_H-M   'P 1'
#
loop_
_entity.id
_entity.type
_entity.pdbx_description
1 polymer ?
#
loop_
_entity_poly.entity_id
_entity_poly.type
_entity_poly.pdbx_seq_one_letter_code
_entity_poly.pdbx_strand_id
1 'polypeptide(L)'
;EYSPIEHVTSDDPPIYLDYPSQKTPPIVGRNEPNPTHSAIQGIKLVEKLRALGLEAIVSYPGKTDDKYGAIDKFLIVKLTAR
;
A
#
# COMPACT_ATOMS: atom_id res chain seq x y z
N GLU A 1 -9.02 -18.20 5.85
CA GLU A 1 -8.17 -17.15 5.25
C GLU A 1 -8.14 -15.96 6.18
N TYR A 2 -6.95 -15.45 6.52
CA TYR A 2 -6.79 -14.38 7.53
C TYR A 2 -6.12 -13.12 6.99
N SER A 3 -5.50 -13.18 5.80
CA SER A 3 -4.82 -12.02 5.21
C SER A 3 -5.83 -11.14 4.45
N PRO A 4 -5.77 -9.80 4.58
CA PRO A 4 -6.63 -8.89 3.82
C PRO A 4 -6.56 -9.11 2.31
N ILE A 5 -5.41 -9.54 1.78
CA ILE A 5 -5.23 -9.78 0.34
C ILE A 5 -6.18 -10.83 -0.21
N GLU A 6 -6.63 -11.81 0.58
CA GLU A 6 -7.54 -12.85 0.11
C GLU A 6 -8.99 -12.37 0.00
N HIS A 7 -9.35 -11.30 0.72
CA HIS A 7 -10.72 -10.79 0.80
C HIS A 7 -11.00 -9.59 -0.11
N VAL A 8 -10.06 -9.24 -0.99
CA VAL A 8 -10.15 -8.06 -1.87
C VAL A 8 -11.26 -8.24 -2.92
N THR A 9 -12.15 -7.25 -3.00
CA THR A 9 -13.26 -7.14 -3.97
C THR A 9 -13.16 -5.84 -4.77
N SER A 10 -13.94 -5.69 -5.84
CA SER A 10 -13.94 -4.48 -6.67
C SER A 10 -14.73 -3.30 -6.07
N ASP A 11 -15.40 -3.49 -4.94
CA ASP A 11 -16.11 -2.43 -4.21
C ASP A 11 -15.33 -1.91 -2.98
N ASP A 12 -14.12 -2.43 -2.75
CA ASP A 12 -13.25 -1.96 -1.68
C ASP A 12 -12.88 -0.47 -1.86
N PRO A 13 -12.68 0.26 -0.75
CA PRO A 13 -12.33 1.67 -0.80
C PRO A 13 -10.89 1.89 -1.34
N PRO A 14 -10.55 3.12 -1.77
CA PRO A 14 -9.17 3.47 -2.05
C PRO A 14 -8.27 3.25 -0.84
N ILE A 15 -7.06 2.73 -1.06
CA ILE A 15 -6.13 2.37 0.02
C ILE A 15 -4.81 3.14 -0.13
N TYR A 16 -4.27 3.63 0.99
CA TYR A 16 -2.92 4.16 1.09
C TYR A 16 -2.17 3.41 2.20
N LEU A 17 -1.09 2.72 1.86
CA LEU A 17 -0.21 2.03 2.79
C LEU A 17 1.10 2.78 2.93
N ASP A 18 1.47 3.12 4.17
CA ASP A 18 2.73 3.80 4.46
C ASP A 18 3.65 2.93 5.32
N TYR A 19 4.87 2.70 4.84
CA TYR A 19 5.89 1.89 5.51
C TYR A 19 7.16 2.74 5.77
N PRO A 20 7.11 3.72 6.67
CA PRO A 20 8.22 4.66 6.90
C PRO A 20 9.48 3.98 7.44
N SER A 21 9.33 2.83 8.11
CA SER A 21 10.42 2.06 8.72
C SER A 21 11.12 1.09 7.75
N GLN A 22 10.73 1.05 6.48
CA GLN A 22 11.38 0.20 5.48
C GLN A 22 12.79 0.73 5.19
N LYS A 23 13.82 0.01 5.66
CA LYS A 23 15.23 0.44 5.58
C LYS A 23 15.89 0.11 4.24
N THR A 24 15.58 -1.05 3.68
CA THR A 24 16.10 -1.53 2.40
C THR A 24 14.97 -1.55 1.38
N PRO A 25 15.23 -1.31 0.08
CA PRO A 25 14.19 -1.50 -0.94
C PRO A 25 13.62 -2.92 -0.83
N PRO A 26 12.30 -3.08 -0.67
CA PRO A 26 11.68 -4.39 -0.49
C PRO A 26 11.80 -5.21 -1.78
N ILE A 27 12.43 -6.38 -1.70
CA ILE A 27 12.61 -7.27 -2.85
C ILE A 27 11.74 -8.53 -2.66
N VAL A 28 10.73 -8.67 -3.51
CA VAL A 28 9.85 -9.86 -3.50
C VAL A 28 10.69 -11.12 -3.73
N GLY A 29 10.51 -12.13 -2.87
CA GLY A 29 11.21 -13.41 -2.97
C GLY A 29 12.60 -13.45 -2.31
N ARG A 30 13.02 -12.39 -1.62
CA ARG A 30 14.24 -12.39 -0.79
C ARG A 30 13.90 -12.37 0.70
N ASN A 31 14.84 -12.85 1.51
CA ASN A 31 14.75 -12.75 2.97
C ASN A 31 14.96 -11.29 3.38
N GLU A 32 13.95 -10.71 4.02
CA GLU A 32 14.02 -9.39 4.65
C GLU A 32 14.48 -9.53 6.11
N PRO A 33 15.38 -8.68 6.62
CA PRO A 33 15.83 -8.72 8.02
C PRO A 33 14.70 -8.52 9.03
N ASN A 34 13.65 -7.79 8.63
CA ASN A 34 12.48 -7.53 9.45
C ASN A 34 11.20 -7.79 8.66
N PRO A 35 10.81 -9.07 8.50
CA PRO A 35 9.77 -9.47 7.58
C PRO A 35 8.38 -8.99 7.99
N THR A 36 8.11 -8.82 9.29
CA THR A 36 6.79 -8.38 9.79
C THR A 36 6.51 -6.90 9.54
N HIS A 37 7.55 -6.09 9.42
CA HIS A 37 7.43 -4.64 9.14
C HIS A 37 7.81 -4.30 7.69
N SER A 38 8.01 -5.31 6.85
CA SER A 38 8.36 -5.13 5.44
C SER A 38 7.14 -4.70 4.61
N ALA A 39 7.37 -3.82 3.64
CA ALA A 39 6.38 -3.39 2.67
C ALA A 39 6.02 -4.46 1.62
N ILE A 40 6.66 -5.63 1.60
CA ILE A 40 6.43 -6.68 0.58
C ILE A 40 4.95 -7.08 0.48
N GLN A 41 4.29 -7.35 1.62
CA GLN A 41 2.87 -7.71 1.60
C GLN A 41 1.98 -6.55 1.14
N GLY A 42 2.33 -5.31 1.51
CA GLY A 42 1.65 -4.11 1.03
C GLY A 42 1.78 -3.94 -0.49
N ILE A 43 2.95 -4.22 -1.07
CA ILE A 43 3.15 -4.22 -2.52
C ILE A 43 2.23 -5.23 -3.20
N LYS A 44 2.13 -6.45 -2.68
CA LYS A 44 1.24 -7.49 -3.22
C LYS A 44 -0.23 -7.14 -3.10
N LEU A 45 -0.63 -6.56 -1.97
CA LEU A 45 -2.00 -6.07 -1.79
C LEU A 45 -2.34 -4.97 -2.81
N VAL A 46 -1.45 -3.99 -3.00
CA VAL A 46 -1.64 -2.90 -3.97
C VAL A 46 -1.69 -3.41 -5.42
N GLU A 47 -0.86 -4.39 -5.78
CA GLU A 47 -0.92 -5.05 -7.09
C GLU A 47 -2.31 -5.67 -7.33
N LYS A 48 -2.86 -6.41 -6.37
CA LYS A 48 -4.18 -7.04 -6.47
C LYS A 48 -5.31 -6.01 -6.56
N LEU A 49 -5.31 -4.99 -5.71
CA LEU A 49 -6.31 -3.91 -5.72
C LEU A 49 -6.32 -3.16 -7.07
N ARG A 50 -5.13 -2.80 -7.58
CA ARG A 50 -5.01 -2.11 -8.88
C ARG A 50 -5.48 -2.98 -10.04
N ALA A 51 -5.28 -4.29 -9.99
CA ALA A 51 -5.79 -5.22 -10.99
C ALA A 51 -7.34 -5.25 -11.04
N LEU A 52 -8.02 -4.88 -9.95
CA LEU A 52 -9.47 -4.69 -9.89
C LEU A 52 -9.92 -3.25 -10.23
N GLY A 53 -9.01 -2.39 -10.65
CA GLY A 53 -9.31 -0.98 -10.98
C GLY A 53 -9.41 -0.05 -9.77
N LEU A 54 -9.07 -0.54 -8.57
CA LEU A 54 -9.10 0.26 -7.36
C LEU A 54 -7.86 1.13 -7.22
N GLU A 55 -8.07 2.34 -6.70
CA GLU A 55 -6.97 3.22 -6.36
C GLU A 55 -6.27 2.72 -5.10
N ALA A 56 -5.05 2.23 -5.27
CA ALA A 56 -4.24 1.75 -4.17
C ALA A 56 -2.81 2.27 -4.26
N ILE A 57 -2.25 2.70 -3.13
CA ILE A 57 -0.93 3.32 -3.04
C ILE A 57 -0.11 2.61 -1.97
N VAL A 58 1.18 2.41 -2.25
CA VAL A 58 2.18 1.97 -1.27
C VAL A 58 3.35 2.95 -1.29
N SER A 59 3.66 3.50 -0.11
CA SER A 59 4.72 4.47 0.14
C SER A 59 5.76 3.88 1.09
N TYR A 60 7.04 4.09 0.78
CA TYR A 60 8.19 3.78 1.63
C TYR A 60 9.42 4.57 1.17
N PRO A 61 10.49 4.66 1.99
CA PRO A 61 11.74 5.31 1.56
C PRO A 61 12.27 4.77 0.22
N GLY A 62 12.38 5.64 -0.79
CA GLY A 62 12.77 5.28 -2.15
C GLY A 62 11.61 5.00 -3.12
N LYS A 63 10.37 4.95 -2.64
CA LYS A 63 9.14 4.92 -3.44
C LYS A 63 8.07 5.77 -2.76
N THR A 64 8.10 7.07 -3.07
CA THR A 64 7.10 8.03 -2.61
C THR A 64 5.93 8.09 -3.58
N ASP A 65 4.75 8.43 -3.07
CA ASP A 65 3.59 8.74 -3.89
C ASP A 65 3.61 10.21 -4.31
N ASP A 66 3.67 10.50 -5.60
CA ASP A 66 3.67 11.88 -6.09
C ASP A 66 2.27 12.49 -6.13
N LYS A 67 1.21 11.66 -6.09
CA LYS A 67 -0.17 12.12 -6.22
C LYS A 67 -0.67 12.85 -4.97
N TYR A 68 -0.50 12.23 -3.80
CA TYR A 68 -0.91 12.78 -2.51
C TYR A 68 0.30 13.16 -1.65
N GLY A 69 1.42 12.45 -1.75
CA GLY A 69 2.65 12.73 -1.01
C GLY A 69 2.64 12.27 0.45
N ALA A 70 1.48 12.16 1.09
CA ALA A 70 1.35 11.73 2.48
C ALA A 70 -0.07 11.21 2.79
N ILE A 71 -0.18 10.41 3.85
CA ILE A 71 -1.43 9.74 4.24
C ILE A 71 -2.53 10.73 4.67
N ASP A 72 -2.16 11.83 5.34
CA ASP A 72 -3.08 12.88 5.76
C ASP A 72 -3.70 13.59 4.55
N LYS A 73 -2.90 13.93 3.55
CA LYS A 73 -3.37 14.52 2.28
C LYS A 73 -4.28 13.57 1.52
N PHE A 74 -3.93 12.29 1.46
CA PHE A 74 -4.79 11.24 0.89
C PHE A 74 -6.16 11.21 1.59
N LEU A 75 -6.17 11.13 2.93
CA LEU A 75 -7.40 11.09 3.72
C LEU A 75 -8.25 12.35 3.55
N ILE A 76 -7.64 13.54 3.58
CA ILE A 76 -8.35 14.80 3.33
C ILE A 76 -9.04 14.73 1.97
N VAL A 77 -8.33 14.42 0.90
CA VAL A 77 -8.93 14.34 -0.45
C VAL A 77 -10.06 13.32 -0.50
N LYS A 78 -9.87 12.12 0.07
CA LYS A 78 -10.87 11.04 0.03
C LYS A 78 -12.11 11.30 0.87
N LEU A 79 -11.98 12.03 1.98
CA LEU A 79 -13.09 12.25 2.92
C LEU A 79 -13.80 13.60 2.70
N THR A 80 -13.19 14.54 1.96
CA THR A 80 -13.81 15.84 1.66
C THR A 80 -14.25 15.99 0.21
N ALA A 81 -13.91 15.04 -0.68
CA ALA A 81 -14.45 15.03 -2.03
C ALA A 81 -15.99 14.95 -1.97
N ARG A 82 -16.65 15.98 -2.50
CA ARG A 82 -18.10 16.04 -2.64
C ARG A 82 -18.54 15.45 -3.97
#